data_AF-A0A0C9SN40-F1
#
_entry.id   AF-A0A0C9SN40-F1
#
_cell.length_a   1.000
_cell.length_b   1.000
_cell.length_c   1.000
_cell.angle_alpha   90.00
_cell.angle_beta   90.00
_cell.angle_gamma   90.00
#
_symmetry.space_group_name_H-M   'P 1'
#
loop_
_entity.id
_entity.type
_entity.pdbx_description
1 polymer ?
#
loop_
_entity_poly.entity_id
_entity_poly.type
_entity_poly.pdbx_seq_one_letter_code
_entity_poly.pdbx_strand_id
1 'polypeptide(L)'
;MRLRTPSNVMVFDAVLSRLNLSEWELDLEKTTFASGKGWSNKDMDPVPPRLRTWSALLQVSYWFSDASNIAVWEVPSSMLAIGVSWRQALPAIVVAYVITGVPMIMTGTIGARLRVPFSVLSRSSFGFWLSYFPVVTRGIIAMSWFGVQTYNGSECIYQVRRVIWPSIANVPNHIPASSNITSVGM
;
A
#
# COMPACT_ATOMS: atom_id res chain seq x y z
N MET A 1 -46.46 -4.60 -16.68
CA MET A 1 -45.05 -5.01 -16.45
C MET A 1 -44.93 -5.46 -15.01
N ARG A 2 -45.11 -6.76 -14.72
CA ARG A 2 -45.10 -7.31 -13.34
C ARG A 2 -43.66 -7.65 -12.96
N LEU A 3 -43.09 -6.91 -12.00
CA LEU A 3 -41.83 -7.27 -11.37
C LEU A 3 -42.07 -8.55 -10.55
N ARG A 4 -41.50 -9.66 -11.02
CA ARG A 4 -41.52 -10.94 -10.32
C ARG A 4 -40.50 -10.84 -9.19
N THR A 5 -40.97 -10.66 -7.95
CA THR A 5 -40.13 -10.76 -6.75
C THR A 5 -39.46 -12.14 -6.73
N PRO A 6 -38.13 -12.23 -6.59
CA PRO A 6 -37.47 -13.52 -6.50
C PRO A 6 -37.90 -14.20 -5.19
N SER A 7 -38.43 -15.41 -5.28
CA SER A 7 -38.82 -16.24 -4.15
C SER A 7 -37.61 -16.56 -3.26
N ASN A 8 -37.80 -16.60 -1.93
CA ASN A 8 -36.76 -16.88 -0.92
C ASN A 8 -35.92 -18.15 -1.23
N VAL A 9 -36.47 -19.11 -1.97
CA VAL A 9 -35.80 -20.33 -2.43
C VAL A 9 -34.61 -20.02 -3.35
N MET A 10 -34.72 -19.04 -4.26
CA MET A 10 -33.63 -18.67 -5.18
C MET A 10 -32.46 -17.98 -4.45
N VAL A 11 -32.71 -17.29 -3.34
CA VAL A 11 -31.65 -16.63 -2.57
C VAL A 11 -30.86 -17.67 -1.78
N PHE A 12 -31.55 -18.65 -1.18
CA PHE A 12 -30.88 -19.76 -0.50
C PHE A 12 -30.07 -20.62 -1.47
N ASP A 13 -30.62 -20.96 -2.64
CA ASP A 13 -29.90 -21.72 -3.66
C ASP A 13 -28.68 -20.95 -4.21
N ALA A 14 -28.78 -19.62 -4.37
CA ALA A 14 -27.65 -18.78 -4.76
C ALA A 14 -26.58 -18.63 -3.67
N VAL A 15 -26.94 -18.75 -2.39
CA VAL A 15 -25.96 -18.77 -1.29
C VAL A 15 -25.30 -20.14 -1.19
N LEU A 16 -26.06 -21.22 -1.40
CA LEU A 16 -25.54 -22.58 -1.42
C LEU A 16 -24.65 -22.83 -2.64
N SER A 17 -24.95 -22.22 -3.80
CA SER A 17 -24.07 -22.30 -4.98
C SER A 17 -22.69 -21.69 -4.68
N ARG A 18 -22.67 -20.56 -3.95
CA ARG A 18 -21.45 -19.86 -3.51
C ARG A 18 -20.60 -20.66 -2.53
N LEU A 19 -21.08 -21.80 -2.04
CA LEU A 19 -20.29 -22.72 -1.20
C LEU A 19 -19.53 -23.76 -2.05
N ASN A 20 -19.81 -23.88 -3.35
CA ASN A 20 -19.08 -24.78 -4.24
C ASN A 20 -17.75 -24.18 -4.67
N LEU A 21 -16.65 -24.88 -4.38
CA LEU A 21 -15.28 -24.48 -4.73
C LEU A 21 -15.08 -24.18 -6.23
N SER A 22 -15.82 -24.85 -7.11
CA SER A 22 -15.76 -24.60 -8.57
C SER A 22 -16.31 -23.23 -8.97
N GLU A 23 -17.20 -22.63 -8.18
CA GLU A 23 -17.73 -21.29 -8.42
C GLU A 23 -16.75 -20.18 -7.97
N TRP A 24 -15.73 -20.55 -7.19
CA TRP A 24 -14.59 -19.70 -6.83
C TRP A 24 -13.39 -19.89 -7.74
N GLU A 25 -13.46 -20.81 -8.70
CA GLU A 25 -12.40 -20.97 -9.68
C GLU A 25 -12.38 -19.72 -10.55
N LEU A 26 -11.32 -18.94 -10.40
CA LEU A 26 -11.17 -17.69 -11.13
C LEU A 26 -10.98 -18.02 -12.61
N ASP A 27 -11.81 -17.44 -13.48
CA ASP A 27 -11.59 -17.55 -14.93
C ASP A 27 -10.23 -16.93 -15.27
N LEU A 28 -9.25 -17.80 -15.52
CA LEU A 28 -7.89 -17.37 -15.82
C LEU A 28 -7.86 -16.70 -17.18
N GLU A 29 -7.58 -15.39 -17.19
CA GLU A 29 -7.38 -14.68 -18.43
C GLU A 29 -6.17 -15.24 -19.20
N LYS A 30 -6.32 -15.38 -20.51
CA LYS A 30 -5.31 -16.00 -21.37
C LYS A 30 -3.98 -15.24 -21.27
N THR A 31 -2.94 -15.95 -20.80
CA THR A 31 -1.56 -15.47 -20.72
C THR A 31 -0.88 -15.48 -22.09
N THR A 32 0.06 -14.56 -22.29
CA THR A 32 0.81 -14.38 -23.53
C THR A 32 1.86 -15.48 -23.71
N PHE A 33 2.51 -15.90 -22.63
CA PHE A 33 3.67 -16.81 -22.67
C PHE A 33 3.49 -18.15 -21.94
N ALA A 34 2.48 -18.28 -21.08
CA ALA A 34 2.24 -19.50 -20.31
C ALA A 34 1.02 -20.29 -20.81
N SER A 35 1.09 -21.62 -20.73
CA SER A 35 0.01 -22.53 -21.14
C SER A 35 -1.03 -22.72 -20.02
N GLY A 36 -1.89 -21.72 -19.77
CA GLY A 36 -3.22 -21.80 -19.12
C GLY A 36 -3.42 -22.45 -17.73
N LYS A 37 -2.50 -23.27 -17.23
CA LYS A 37 -2.51 -23.94 -15.92
C LYS A 37 -1.06 -24.01 -15.42
N GLY A 38 -0.66 -23.06 -14.58
CA GLY A 38 0.72 -22.99 -14.07
C GLY A 38 1.01 -21.75 -13.24
N TRP A 39 2.30 -21.50 -12.98
CA TRP A 39 2.83 -20.46 -12.07
C TRP A 39 2.87 -19.03 -12.65
N SER A 40 2.07 -18.76 -13.67
CA SER A 40 2.06 -17.50 -14.43
C SER A 40 0.62 -17.05 -14.65
N ASN A 41 0.38 -15.77 -14.39
CA ASN A 41 -0.90 -15.10 -14.59
C ASN A 41 -0.70 -13.93 -15.58
N LYS A 42 -1.79 -13.41 -16.16
CA LYS A 42 -1.73 -12.26 -17.06
C LYS A 42 -1.07 -11.04 -16.43
N ASP A 43 -1.24 -10.84 -15.13
CA ASP A 43 -0.60 -9.74 -14.39
C ASP A 43 0.93 -9.85 -14.34
N MET A 44 1.47 -11.03 -14.65
CA MET A 44 2.93 -11.26 -14.76
C MET A 44 3.47 -10.94 -16.16
N ASP A 45 2.61 -10.80 -17.17
CA ASP A 45 3.04 -10.50 -18.53
C ASP A 45 3.51 -9.04 -18.66
N PRO A 46 4.46 -8.77 -19.57
CA PRO A 46 4.86 -7.40 -19.86
C PRO A 46 3.68 -6.55 -20.33
N VAL A 47 3.60 -5.31 -19.82
CA VAL A 47 2.47 -4.42 -20.16
C VAL A 47 2.46 -4.09 -21.67
N PRO A 48 1.36 -4.38 -22.40
CA PRO A 48 1.28 -4.13 -23.84
C PRO A 48 1.27 -2.62 -24.13
N PRO A 49 1.75 -2.18 -25.32
CA PRO A 49 1.86 -0.76 -25.66
C PRO A 49 0.60 0.07 -25.43
N ARG A 50 -0.58 -0.51 -25.71
CA ARG A 50 -1.88 0.14 -25.55
C ARG A 50 -2.25 0.49 -24.09
N LEU A 51 -1.64 -0.17 -23.11
CA LEU A 51 -1.91 0.05 -21.68
C LEU A 51 -0.84 0.93 -21.01
N ARG A 52 0.15 1.43 -21.77
CA ARG A 52 1.25 2.26 -21.26
C ARG A 52 0.83 3.73 -21.21
N THR A 53 -0.04 4.06 -20.27
CA THR A 53 -0.62 5.41 -20.10
C THR A 53 0.24 6.35 -19.25
N TRP A 54 1.24 5.83 -18.54
CA TRP A 54 2.09 6.60 -17.64
C TRP A 54 3.13 7.42 -18.40
N SER A 55 3.01 8.75 -18.29
CA SER A 55 4.00 9.71 -18.80
C SER A 55 5.00 10.10 -17.69
N ALA A 56 6.12 10.72 -18.08
CA ALA A 56 7.11 11.22 -17.13
C ALA A 56 6.52 12.23 -16.13
N LEU A 57 5.56 13.05 -16.59
CA LEU A 57 4.87 14.01 -15.72
C LEU A 57 4.04 13.29 -14.65
N LEU A 58 3.27 12.27 -15.03
CA LEU A 58 2.48 11.48 -14.08
C LEU A 58 3.39 10.79 -13.06
N GLN A 59 4.58 10.35 -13.48
CA GLN A 59 5.56 9.78 -12.56
C GLN A 59 6.08 10.80 -11.54
N VAL A 60 6.37 12.03 -11.96
CA VAL A 60 6.81 13.11 -11.05
C VAL A 60 5.68 13.52 -10.11
N SER A 61 4.46 13.69 -10.63
CA SER A 61 3.29 14.02 -9.82
C SER A 61 2.98 12.94 -8.78
N TYR A 62 3.15 11.66 -9.13
CA TYR A 62 3.03 10.55 -8.17
C TYR A 62 4.01 10.68 -7.02
N TRP A 63 5.30 10.93 -7.30
CA TRP A 63 6.31 11.09 -6.25
C TRP A 63 6.10 12.32 -5.39
N PHE A 64 5.59 13.41 -5.96
CA PHE A 64 5.20 14.58 -5.18
C PHE A 64 4.04 14.27 -4.22
N SER A 65 3.04 13.51 -4.70
CA SER A 65 1.94 13.04 -3.88
C SER A 65 2.44 12.11 -2.76
N ASP A 66 3.36 11.20 -3.06
CA ASP A 66 3.94 10.29 -2.07
C ASP A 66 4.74 11.05 -0.99
N ALA A 67 5.52 12.06 -1.37
CA ALA A 67 6.26 12.92 -0.42
C ALA A 67 5.34 13.78 0.46
N SER A 68 4.08 13.97 0.06
CA SER A 68 3.08 14.78 0.77
C SER A 68 2.29 13.94 1.77
N ASN A 69 2.99 13.26 2.67
CA ASN A 69 2.37 12.47 3.75
C ASN A 69 2.91 12.86 5.13
N ILE A 70 2.09 12.63 6.15
CA ILE A 70 2.35 13.06 7.54
C ILE A 70 3.65 12.45 8.08
N ALA A 71 3.86 11.15 7.89
CA ALA A 71 5.05 10.46 8.40
C ALA A 71 6.36 11.05 7.84
N VAL A 72 6.37 11.47 6.58
CA VAL A 72 7.53 12.15 5.99
C VAL A 72 7.78 13.53 6.61
N TRP A 73 6.72 14.24 6.99
CA TRP A 73 6.83 15.56 7.61
C TRP A 73 7.21 15.49 9.10
N GLU A 74 6.94 14.35 9.75
CA GLU A 74 7.37 14.08 11.12
C GLU A 74 8.88 13.91 11.25
N VAL A 75 9.56 13.42 10.20
CA VAL A 75 11.02 13.23 10.21
C VAL A 75 11.78 14.53 10.54
N PRO A 76 11.64 15.63 9.78
CA PRO A 76 12.29 16.90 10.15
C PRO A 76 11.80 17.43 11.49
N SER A 77 10.51 17.27 11.83
CA SER A 77 9.94 17.74 13.10
C SER A 77 10.60 17.07 14.30
N SER A 78 10.81 15.75 14.24
CA SER A 78 11.46 14.99 15.32
C SER A 78 12.94 15.34 15.48
N MET A 79 13.65 15.61 14.38
CA MET A 79 15.04 16.08 14.43
C MET A 79 15.18 17.42 15.16
N LEU A 80 14.26 18.36 14.87
CA LEU A 80 14.22 19.65 15.57
C LEU A 80 13.87 19.48 17.05
N ALA A 81 12.94 18.57 17.38
CA ALA A 81 12.54 18.29 18.75
C ALA A 81 13.68 17.73 19.62
N ILE A 82 14.61 16.97 19.02
CA ILE A 82 15.81 16.44 19.70
C ILE A 82 16.89 17.53 19.88
N GLY A 83 16.70 18.73 19.32
CA GLY A 83 17.59 19.88 19.47
C GLY A 83 18.55 20.10 18.30
N VAL A 84 18.40 19.37 17.19
CA VAL A 84 19.18 19.62 15.97
C VAL A 84 18.71 20.93 15.34
N SER A 85 19.63 21.83 15.01
CA SER A 85 19.28 23.08 14.33
C SER A 85 18.77 22.79 12.91
N TRP A 86 17.77 23.56 12.43
CA TRP A 86 17.25 23.44 11.07
C TRP A 86 18.34 23.58 9.99
N ARG A 87 19.40 24.36 10.28
CA ARG A 87 20.56 24.55 9.40
C ARG A 87 21.38 23.28 9.19
N GLN A 88 21.35 22.35 10.14
CA GLN A 88 22.02 21.05 10.07
C GLN A 88 21.06 19.96 9.59
N ALA A 89 19.81 20.00 10.05
CA ALA A 89 18.80 19.01 9.69
C ALA A 89 18.47 19.03 8.19
N LEU A 90 18.29 20.22 7.60
CA LEU A 90 17.87 20.34 6.21
C LEU A 90 18.90 19.75 5.21
N PRO A 91 20.21 20.10 5.28
CA PRO A 91 21.21 19.46 4.42
C PRO A 91 21.32 17.95 4.65
N ALA A 92 21.23 17.48 5.90
CA ALA A 92 21.30 16.06 6.21
C ALA A 92 20.16 15.27 5.55
N ILE A 93 18.93 15.80 5.59
CA ILE A 93 17.76 15.21 4.94
C ILE A 93 17.94 15.18 3.42
N VAL A 94 18.40 16.28 2.81
CA VAL A 94 18.65 16.34 1.36
C VAL A 94 19.68 15.29 0.94
N VAL A 95 20.79 15.18 1.68
CA VAL A 95 21.83 14.18 1.40
C VAL A 95 21.28 12.76 1.53
N ALA A 96 20.49 12.48 2.57
CA ALA A 96 19.84 11.18 2.74
C ALA A 96 18.94 10.84 1.54
N TYR A 97 18.07 11.77 1.12
CA TYR A 97 17.20 11.56 -0.04
C TYR A 97 17.98 11.35 -1.34
N VAL A 98 19.06 12.11 -1.58
CA VAL A 98 19.92 11.92 -2.77
C VAL A 98 20.55 10.54 -2.78
N ILE A 99 21.10 10.09 -1.64
CA ILE A 99 21.71 8.76 -1.51
C ILE A 99 20.68 7.66 -1.77
N THR A 100 19.48 7.78 -1.19
CA THR A 100 18.40 6.79 -1.41
C THR A 100 17.82 6.84 -2.83
N GLY A 101 17.85 8.00 -3.48
CA GLY A 101 17.37 8.19 -4.85
C GLY A 101 18.16 7.38 -5.88
N VAL A 102 19.47 7.16 -5.66
CA VAL A 102 20.33 6.40 -6.57
C VAL A 102 19.83 4.97 -6.80
N PRO A 103 19.67 4.10 -5.77
CA PRO A 103 19.13 2.76 -5.95
C PRO A 103 17.66 2.75 -6.41
N MET A 104 16.86 3.75 -6.04
CA MET A 104 15.49 3.88 -6.52
C MET A 104 15.43 4.10 -8.03
N ILE A 105 16.29 4.97 -8.59
CA ILE A 105 16.35 5.22 -10.03
C ILE A 105 16.88 4.01 -10.78
N MET A 106 17.91 3.34 -10.24
CA MET A 106 18.47 2.14 -10.86
C MET A 106 17.42 1.04 -11.01
N THR A 107 16.69 0.73 -9.92
CA THR A 107 15.64 -0.29 -9.93
C THR A 107 14.41 0.15 -10.73
N GLY A 108 14.03 1.43 -10.65
CA GLY A 108 12.94 2.01 -11.43
C GLY A 108 13.19 1.99 -12.95
N THR A 109 14.44 2.19 -13.38
CA THR A 109 14.81 2.15 -14.81
C THR A 109 14.58 0.77 -15.41
N ILE A 110 14.89 -0.28 -14.66
CA ILE A 110 14.68 -1.67 -15.09
C ILE A 110 13.19 -1.93 -15.30
N GLY A 111 12.35 -1.53 -14.33
CA GLY A 111 10.90 -1.63 -14.44
C GLY A 111 10.32 -0.84 -15.63
N ALA A 112 10.82 0.38 -15.86
CA ALA A 112 10.35 1.24 -16.96
C ALA A 112 10.72 0.69 -18.36
N ARG A 113 11.90 0.09 -18.51
CA ARG A 113 12.38 -0.46 -19.80
C ARG A 113 11.77 -1.83 -20.11
N LEU A 114 11.84 -2.75 -19.15
CA LEU A 114 11.37 -4.13 -19.32
C LEU A 114 9.85 -4.26 -19.18
N ARG A 115 9.21 -3.34 -18.44
CA ARG A 115 7.74 -3.29 -18.26
C ARG A 115 7.17 -4.56 -17.65
N VAL A 116 7.98 -5.20 -16.81
CA VAL A 116 7.65 -6.40 -16.04
C VAL A 116 7.39 -6.02 -14.59
N PRO A 117 6.51 -6.73 -13.88
CA PRO A 117 6.26 -6.47 -12.48
C PRO A 117 7.44 -6.90 -11.59
N PHE A 118 7.49 -6.36 -10.38
CA PHE A 118 8.52 -6.66 -9.38
C PHE A 118 8.69 -8.16 -9.12
N SER A 119 7.60 -8.93 -9.09
CA SER A 119 7.62 -10.38 -8.86
C SER A 119 8.35 -11.17 -9.94
N VAL A 120 8.37 -10.68 -11.17
CA VAL A 120 9.14 -11.26 -12.28
C VAL A 120 10.59 -10.80 -12.19
N LEU A 121 10.81 -9.52 -11.87
CA LEU A 121 12.16 -8.99 -11.72
C LEU A 121 12.94 -9.68 -10.59
N SER A 122 12.31 -9.94 -9.45
CA SER A 122 12.94 -10.62 -8.31
C SER A 122 13.37 -12.05 -8.65
N ARG A 123 12.63 -12.75 -9.52
CA ARG A 123 12.99 -14.09 -10.03
C ARG A 123 14.27 -14.07 -10.86
N SER A 124 14.59 -12.97 -11.53
CA SER A 124 15.83 -12.86 -12.32
C SER A 124 17.08 -12.76 -11.44
N SER A 125 16.95 -12.17 -10.24
CA SER A 125 18.07 -11.99 -9.30
C SER A 125 18.23 -13.15 -8.32
N PHE A 126 17.13 -13.67 -7.78
CA PHE A 126 17.15 -14.68 -6.72
C PHE A 126 16.82 -16.10 -7.21
N GLY A 127 16.37 -16.25 -8.46
CA GLY A 127 15.84 -17.52 -8.97
C GLY A 127 14.40 -17.78 -8.53
N PHE A 128 13.83 -18.91 -8.96
CA PHE A 128 12.40 -19.19 -8.77
C PHE A 128 12.02 -19.35 -7.29
N TRP A 129 12.68 -20.25 -6.57
CA TRP A 129 12.33 -20.60 -5.19
C TRP A 129 12.70 -19.53 -4.17
N LEU A 130 13.81 -18.82 -4.36
CA LEU A 130 14.21 -17.77 -3.42
C LEU A 130 13.50 -16.43 -3.70
N SER A 131 12.85 -16.26 -4.85
CA SER A 131 12.06 -15.04 -5.15
C SER A 131 10.89 -14.80 -4.20
N TYR A 132 10.41 -15.83 -3.50
CA TYR A 132 9.36 -15.68 -2.50
C TYR A 132 9.83 -14.86 -1.29
N PHE A 133 11.12 -14.96 -0.92
CA PHE A 133 11.68 -14.20 0.19
C PHE A 133 11.53 -12.68 0.02
N PRO A 134 12.03 -12.03 -1.06
CA PRO A 134 11.87 -10.59 -1.26
C PRO A 134 10.41 -10.16 -1.45
N VAL A 135 9.54 -11.05 -1.93
CA VAL A 135 8.10 -10.75 -2.05
C VAL A 135 7.44 -10.70 -0.67
N VAL A 136 7.72 -11.68 0.20
CA VAL A 136 7.17 -11.74 1.55
C VAL A 136 7.71 -10.59 2.41
N THR A 137 9.01 -10.31 2.38
CA THR A 137 9.58 -9.20 3.17
C THR A 137 8.99 -7.86 2.75
N ARG A 138 8.78 -7.64 1.44
CA ARG A 138 8.09 -6.45 0.93
C ARG A 138 6.64 -6.38 1.41
N GLY A 139 5.95 -7.52 1.48
CA GLY A 139 4.59 -7.62 2.02
C GLY A 139 4.52 -7.21 3.50
N ILE A 140 5.47 -7.68 4.32
CA ILE A 140 5.56 -7.30 5.74
C ILE A 140 5.75 -5.79 5.89
N ILE A 141 6.69 -5.21 5.15
CA ILE A 141 6.95 -3.77 5.18
C ILE A 141 5.71 -2.98 4.71
N ALA A 142 5.01 -3.46 3.68
CA ALA A 142 3.79 -2.82 3.20
C ALA A 142 2.67 -2.83 4.26
N MET A 143 2.50 -3.94 5.01
CA MET A 143 1.54 -4.00 6.12
C MET A 143 1.91 -3.01 7.23
N SER A 144 3.19 -2.90 7.58
CA SER A 144 3.65 -1.92 8.57
C SER A 144 3.35 -0.49 8.13
N TRP A 145 3.65 -0.14 6.87
CA TRP A 145 3.33 1.19 6.32
C TRP A 145 1.83 1.46 6.27
N PHE A 146 1.02 0.45 5.91
CA PHE A 146 -0.43 0.57 5.96
C PHE A 146 -0.93 0.88 7.37
N GLY A 147 -0.37 0.23 8.39
CA GLY A 147 -0.67 0.51 9.80
C GLY A 147 -0.34 1.96 10.19
N VAL A 148 0.87 2.43 9.86
CA VAL A 148 1.30 3.81 10.16
C VAL A 148 0.40 4.84 9.48
N GLN A 149 0.06 4.65 8.20
CA GLN A 149 -0.81 5.61 7.50
C GLN A 149 -2.26 5.56 7.99
N THR A 150 -2.74 4.40 8.43
CA THR A 150 -4.06 4.27 9.06
C THR A 150 -4.11 5.02 10.39
N TYR A 151 -3.06 4.90 11.21
CA TYR A 151 -2.94 5.63 12.46
C TYR A 151 -2.86 7.15 12.25
N ASN A 152 -2.04 7.60 11.30
CA ASN A 152 -1.96 9.02 10.96
C ASN A 152 -3.32 9.55 10.45
N GLY A 153 -4.06 8.73 9.69
CA GLY A 153 -5.42 9.03 9.28
C GLY A 153 -6.41 9.12 10.44
N SER A 154 -6.32 8.23 11.43
CA SER A 154 -7.19 8.28 12.61
C SER A 154 -6.93 9.52 13.45
N GLU A 155 -5.68 9.96 13.58
CA GLU A 155 -5.32 11.17 14.30
C GLU A 155 -5.95 12.41 13.64
N CYS A 156 -5.92 12.51 12.31
CA CYS A 156 -6.61 13.59 11.59
C CYS A 156 -8.12 13.60 11.87
N ILE A 157 -8.77 12.44 11.83
CA ILE A 157 -10.20 12.30 12.11
C ILE A 157 -10.49 12.69 13.57
N TYR A 158 -9.63 12.28 14.50
CA TYR A 158 -9.73 12.65 15.91
C TYR A 158 -9.69 14.17 16.10
N GLN A 159 -8.75 14.87 15.47
CA GLN A 159 -8.67 16.34 15.55
C GLN A 159 -9.91 17.02 14.97
N VAL A 160 -10.46 16.53 13.86
CA VAL A 160 -11.74 17.04 13.29
C VAL A 160 -12.89 16.83 14.27
N ARG A 161 -13.01 15.62 14.84
CA ARG A 161 -14.05 15.28 15.82
C ARG A 161 -13.95 16.14 17.08
N ARG A 162 -12.73 16.42 17.54
CA ARG A 162 -12.46 17.28 18.70
C ARG A 162 -12.95 18.71 18.48
N VAL A 163 -12.83 19.25 17.26
CA VAL A 163 -13.32 20.59 16.93
C VAL A 163 -14.85 20.64 16.88
N ILE A 164 -15.51 19.62 16.31
CA ILE A 164 -16.98 19.57 16.22
C ILE A 164 -17.60 19.28 17.60
N TRP A 165 -17.04 18.34 18.34
CA TRP A 165 -17.50 17.94 19.67
C TRP A 165 -16.33 17.97 20.67
N PRO A 166 -16.12 19.11 21.36
CA PRO A 166 -15.05 19.27 22.34
C PRO A 166 -15.09 18.27 23.51
N SER A 167 -16.27 17.69 23.77
CA SER A 167 -16.48 16.64 24.78
C SER A 167 -15.58 15.41 24.59
N ILE A 168 -15.14 15.11 23.37
CA ILE A 168 -14.33 13.92 23.06
C ILE A 168 -12.92 14.04 23.66
N ALA A 169 -12.43 15.27 23.91
CA ALA A 169 -11.14 15.47 24.59
C ALA A 169 -11.18 15.14 26.09
N ASN A 170 -12.38 15.07 26.69
CA ASN A 170 -12.57 14.88 28.13
C ASN A 170 -13.00 13.45 28.50
N VAL A 171 -12.73 12.45 27.65
CA VAL A 171 -13.07 11.06 27.93
C VAL A 171 -12.20 10.55 29.09
N PRO A 172 -12.79 10.03 30.17
CA PRO A 172 -12.04 9.46 31.29
C PRO A 172 -11.11 8.33 30.82
N ASN A 173 -9.86 8.36 31.25
CA ASN A 173 -8.90 7.32 30.87
C ASN A 173 -9.17 6.04 31.67
N HIS A 174 -9.53 4.96 30.98
CA HIS A 174 -9.73 3.63 31.56
C HIS A 174 -8.55 2.68 31.30
N ILE A 175 -7.48 3.15 30.65
CA ILE A 175 -6.29 2.37 30.33
C ILE A 175 -5.25 2.50 31.45
N PRO A 176 -4.60 1.40 31.87
CA PRO A 176 -3.52 1.43 32.85
C PRO A 176 -2.35 2.35 32.41
N ALA A 177 -1.75 3.07 33.36
CA ALA A 177 -0.62 3.96 33.08
C ALA A 177 0.62 3.23 32.48
N SER A 178 0.70 1.91 32.62
CA SER A 178 1.75 1.07 32.02
C SER A 178 1.67 0.98 30.48
N SER A 179 0.53 1.33 29.88
CA SER A 179 0.30 1.17 28.43
C SER A 179 0.84 2.33 27.60
N ASN A 180 1.43 3.36 28.22
CA ASN A 180 2.02 4.56 27.57
C ASN A 180 1.10 5.26 26.54
N ILE A 181 -0.22 5.01 26.65
CA ILE A 181 -1.28 5.53 25.80
C ILE A 181 -2.48 5.90 26.69
N THR A 182 -3.28 6.85 26.23
CA THR A 182 -4.53 7.24 26.92
C THR A 182 -5.73 6.75 26.12
N SER A 183 -6.88 6.60 26.76
CA SER A 183 -8.14 6.19 26.09
C SER A 183 -8.56 7.13 24.96
N VAL A 184 -8.00 8.35 24.94
CA VAL A 184 -8.23 9.38 23.93
C VAL A 184 -7.25 9.25 22.75
N GLY A 185 -6.08 8.65 22.95
CA GLY A 185 -5.05 8.45 21.91
C GLY A 185 -5.06 7.08 21.25
N MET A 186 -6.07 6.24 21.55
CA MET A 186 -6.30 4.93 20.94
C MET A 186 -7.32 5.04 19.81
#